data_AF-A0A852PXN2-F1
#
_entry.id   AF-A0A852PXN2-F1
#
_cell.length_a   1.000
_cell.length_b   1.000
_cell.length_c   1.000
_cell.angle_alpha   90.00
_cell.angle_beta   90.00
_cell.angle_gamma   90.00
#
_symmetry.space_group_name_H-M   'P 1'
#
loop_
_entity.id
_entity.type
_entity.pdbx_description
1 polymer ?
#
loop_
_entity_poly.entity_id
_entity_poly.type
_entity_poly.pdbx_seq_one_letter_code
_entity_poly.pdbx_strand_id
1 'polypeptide(L)'
;TVKGVTIKAEKLSAYNLTVETDHTYFIKGANSDLDGVWVHNDCFLDKPKQKVNTTQPGDIVRTPDSHPDDFVKLRGGQKYKNKNTNEIWEKSRTSHSDKNGEWKVGLNGRDPIDTKKITIGRSDGKVIKFNGK
;
A
#
# COMPACT_ATOMS: atom_id res chain seq x y z
N THR A 1 -30.24 -7.87 -4.02
CA THR A 1 -30.52 -6.51 -3.53
C THR A 1 -30.49 -6.52 -2.01
N VAL A 2 -29.87 -5.53 -1.38
CA VAL A 2 -29.82 -5.44 0.10
C VAL A 2 -31.24 -5.19 0.64
N LYS A 3 -31.69 -6.02 1.59
CA LYS A 3 -33.06 -5.95 2.13
C LYS A 3 -33.23 -4.98 3.31
N GLY A 4 -32.15 -4.60 3.98
CA GLY A 4 -32.15 -3.63 5.08
C GLY A 4 -30.76 -3.45 5.70
N VAL A 5 -30.51 -2.28 6.30
CA VAL A 5 -29.27 -1.94 7.01
C VAL A 5 -29.63 -1.32 8.34
N THR A 6 -29.03 -1.84 9.42
CA THR A 6 -29.17 -1.29 10.77
C THR A 6 -27.78 -0.99 11.32
N ILE A 7 -27.57 0.24 11.79
CA ILE A 7 -26.30 0.68 12.38
C ILE A 7 -26.48 0.83 13.89
N LYS A 8 -25.59 0.22 14.68
CA LYS A 8 -25.55 0.38 16.14
C LYS A 8 -24.28 1.10 16.55
N ALA A 9 -24.39 2.04 17.49
CA ALA A 9 -23.25 2.75 18.07
C ALA A 9 -22.65 1.93 19.21
N GLU A 10 -21.94 0.86 18.88
CA GLU A 10 -21.28 -0.02 19.85
C GLU A 10 -19.75 0.03 19.64
N LYS A 11 -18.98 -0.17 20.71
CA LYS A 11 -17.52 -0.25 20.62
C LYS A 11 -17.15 -1.62 20.03
N LEU A 12 -16.57 -1.62 18.83
CA LEU A 12 -16.19 -2.84 18.13
C LEU A 12 -14.67 -3.01 18.13
N SER A 13 -14.22 -4.25 18.32
CA SER A 13 -12.86 -4.68 17.98
C SER A 13 -12.89 -5.23 16.57
N ALA A 14 -12.12 -4.61 15.66
CA ALA A 14 -11.95 -5.09 14.30
C ALA A 14 -10.52 -5.63 14.11
N TYR A 15 -10.39 -6.66 13.28
CA TYR A 15 -9.12 -7.27 12.92
C TYR A 15 -8.94 -7.20 11.41
N ASN A 16 -7.78 -6.72 10.97
CA ASN A 16 -7.43 -6.73 9.54
C ASN A 16 -6.78 -8.06 9.20
N LEU A 17 -7.23 -8.69 8.11
CA LEU A 17 -6.60 -9.88 7.54
C LEU A 17 -5.76 -9.48 6.34
N THR A 18 -4.48 -9.82 6.37
CA THR A 18 -3.59 -9.72 5.20
C THR A 18 -3.61 -11.07 4.49
N VAL A 19 -4.03 -11.08 3.23
CA VAL A 19 -4.10 -12.28 2.37
C VAL A 19 -3.25 -12.01 1.14
N GLU A 20 -2.26 -12.85 0.86
CA GLU A 20 -1.12 -12.51 -0.03
C GLU A 20 -1.43 -12.48 -1.53
N THR A 21 -2.40 -13.25 -2.01
CA THR A 21 -2.64 -13.43 -3.45
C THR A 21 -3.85 -12.62 -3.94
N ASP A 22 -5.06 -13.08 -3.61
CA ASP A 22 -6.28 -12.50 -4.19
C ASP A 22 -6.86 -11.36 -3.35
N HIS A 23 -6.25 -11.06 -2.20
CA HIS A 23 -6.75 -10.09 -1.22
C HIS A 23 -8.25 -10.27 -0.88
N THR A 24 -8.74 -11.49 -1.08
CA THR A 24 -10.15 -11.87 -1.00
C THR A 24 -10.27 -12.97 0.02
N TYR A 25 -11.18 -12.81 0.97
CA TYR A 25 -11.42 -13.82 1.99
C TYR A 25 -12.91 -13.97 2.28
N PHE A 26 -13.30 -15.21 2.58
CA PHE A 26 -14.66 -15.56 2.93
C PHE A 26 -14.83 -15.48 4.45
N ILE A 27 -15.67 -14.56 4.92
CA ILE A 27 -16.02 -14.48 6.34
C ILE A 27 -17.33 -15.23 6.55
N LYS A 28 -17.31 -16.18 7.48
CA LYS A 28 -18.47 -16.91 7.97
C LYS A 28 -18.57 -16.75 9.49
N GLY A 29 -19.78 -16.50 9.99
CA GLY A 29 -20.05 -16.56 11.43
C GLY A 29 -19.93 -18.00 11.95
N ALA A 30 -19.36 -18.16 13.15
CA ALA A 30 -19.35 -19.44 13.83
C ALA A 30 -20.81 -19.93 14.03
N ASN A 31 -21.11 -21.16 13.64
CA ASN A 31 -22.42 -21.80 13.72
C ASN A 31 -23.56 -21.15 12.91
N SER A 32 -23.23 -20.43 11.83
CA SER A 32 -24.20 -19.94 10.85
C SER A 32 -24.22 -20.83 9.60
N ASP A 33 -25.40 -21.34 9.27
CA ASP A 33 -25.71 -21.94 7.94
C ASP A 33 -26.12 -20.87 6.91
N LEU A 34 -26.19 -19.60 7.34
CA LEU A 34 -26.53 -18.46 6.48
C LEU A 34 -25.27 -17.87 5.83
N ASP A 35 -25.42 -17.61 4.53
CA ASP A 35 -24.50 -17.06 3.53
C ASP A 35 -23.35 -16.22 4.11
N GLY A 36 -22.12 -16.73 3.98
CA GLY A 36 -20.93 -15.94 4.27
C GLY A 36 -20.69 -14.87 3.20
N VAL A 37 -19.83 -13.92 3.54
CA VAL A 37 -19.55 -12.75 2.69
C VAL A 37 -18.15 -12.87 2.12
N TRP A 38 -18.04 -12.74 0.81
CA TRP A 38 -16.77 -12.47 0.16
C TRP A 38 -16.35 -11.03 0.44
N VAL A 39 -15.25 -10.88 1.15
CA VAL A 39 -14.65 -9.58 1.45
C VAL A 39 -13.42 -9.40 0.59
N HIS A 40 -13.40 -8.31 -0.17
CA HIS A 40 -12.20 -7.83 -0.83
C HIS A 40 -11.55 -6.79 0.08
N ASN A 41 -10.32 -7.05 0.51
CA ASN A 41 -9.50 -6.00 1.11
C ASN A 41 -9.04 -5.11 -0.04
N ASP A 42 -9.66 -3.94 -0.16
CA ASP A 42 -9.52 -2.98 -1.26
C ASP A 42 -8.04 -2.70 -1.55
N CYS A 43 -7.48 -3.46 -2.50
CA CYS A 43 -6.03 -3.54 -2.63
C CYS A 43 -5.53 -2.34 -3.40
N PHE A 44 -4.64 -1.57 -2.79
CA PHE A 44 -3.89 -0.51 -3.48
C PHE A 44 -3.10 -1.05 -4.68
N LEU A 45 -2.86 -2.37 -4.73
CA LEU A 45 -2.31 -3.05 -5.90
C LEU A 45 -3.27 -3.06 -7.09
N ASP A 46 -4.55 -2.75 -6.98
CA ASP A 46 -5.46 -2.63 -8.13
C ASP A 46 -5.61 -1.17 -8.60
N LYS A 47 -4.92 -0.23 -7.95
CA LYS A 47 -5.04 1.22 -8.20
C LYS A 47 -3.72 1.80 -8.70
N PRO A 48 -3.27 1.49 -9.94
CA PRO A 48 -1.97 1.93 -10.48
C PRO A 48 -1.78 3.45 -10.57
N LYS A 49 -2.89 4.21 -10.56
CA LYS A 49 -2.89 5.69 -10.63
C LYS A 49 -2.94 6.36 -9.25
N GLN A 50 -3.01 5.60 -8.16
CA GLN A 50 -3.08 6.17 -6.83
C GLN A 50 -1.70 6.60 -6.34
N LYS A 51 -1.60 7.86 -5.92
CA LYS A 51 -0.37 8.41 -5.34
C LYS A 51 -0.14 7.86 -3.94
N VAL A 52 1.11 7.54 -3.62
CA VAL A 52 1.50 7.04 -2.29
C VAL A 52 1.18 8.06 -1.21
N ASN A 53 1.26 9.36 -1.50
CA ASN A 53 0.95 10.39 -0.49
C ASN A 53 -0.51 10.41 -0.02
N THR A 54 -1.41 9.67 -0.68
CA THR A 54 -2.81 9.50 -0.26
C THR A 54 -3.02 8.29 0.66
N THR A 55 -1.98 7.48 0.90
CA THR A 55 -2.06 6.29 1.76
C THR A 55 -1.85 6.63 3.24
N GLN A 56 -2.02 5.61 4.08
CA GLN A 56 -1.68 5.57 5.49
C GLN A 56 -0.54 4.56 5.75
N PRO A 57 0.19 4.68 6.87
CA PRO A 57 1.13 3.65 7.29
C PRO A 57 0.41 2.30 7.45
N GLY A 58 0.98 1.24 6.88
CA GLY A 58 0.37 -0.08 6.85
C GLY A 58 -0.21 -0.48 5.51
N ASP A 59 -0.61 0.48 4.68
CA ASP A 59 -1.12 0.21 3.33
C ASP A 59 -0.01 -0.40 2.46
N ILE A 60 -0.36 -1.34 1.57
CA ILE A 60 0.58 -1.95 0.62
C ILE A 60 0.44 -1.22 -0.71
N VAL A 61 1.52 -0.76 -1.33
CA VAL A 61 1.47 -0.06 -2.63
C VAL A 61 2.28 -0.79 -3.71
N ARG A 62 1.96 -0.52 -4.98
CA ARG A 62 2.78 -0.97 -6.10
C ARG A 62 4.16 -0.31 -6.03
N THR A 63 5.22 -1.11 -6.15
CA THR A 63 6.62 -0.64 -6.09
C THR A 63 7.37 -1.05 -7.37
N PRO A 64 8.57 -0.50 -7.62
CA PRO A 64 9.41 -0.98 -8.71
C PRO A 64 9.76 -2.47 -8.62
N ASP A 65 9.71 -3.07 -7.42
CA ASP A 65 9.98 -4.51 -7.24
C ASP A 65 8.74 -5.36 -7.56
N SER A 66 7.53 -4.92 -7.19
CA SER A 66 6.31 -5.71 -7.41
C SER A 66 5.67 -5.49 -8.79
N HIS A 67 5.76 -4.28 -9.33
CA HIS A 67 5.12 -3.88 -10.59
C HIS A 67 6.08 -3.07 -11.46
N PRO A 68 7.19 -3.65 -11.92
CA PRO A 68 8.24 -2.91 -12.64
C PRO A 68 7.74 -2.18 -13.89
N ASP A 69 6.68 -2.69 -14.54
CA ASP A 69 6.07 -2.08 -15.73
C ASP A 69 5.40 -0.72 -15.44
N ASP A 70 5.06 -0.42 -14.19
CA ASP A 70 4.53 0.90 -13.80
C ASP A 70 5.64 1.97 -13.68
N PHE A 71 6.91 1.59 -13.83
CA PHE A 71 8.05 2.45 -13.56
C PHE A 71 9.02 2.57 -14.74
N VAL A 72 9.69 3.72 -14.82
CA VAL A 72 10.82 3.95 -15.73
C VAL A 72 12.05 4.27 -14.90
N LYS A 73 13.14 3.56 -15.13
CA LYS A 73 14.42 3.85 -14.49
C LYS A 73 14.99 5.16 -15.00
N LEU A 74 15.39 6.05 -14.10
CA LEU A 74 16.03 7.32 -14.43
C LEU A 74 17.55 7.13 -14.57
N ARG A 75 18.18 7.91 -15.46
CA ARG A 75 19.64 7.88 -15.65
C ARG A 75 20.36 8.39 -14.40
N GLY A 76 21.50 7.79 -14.07
CA GLY A 76 22.40 8.29 -13.02
C GLY A 76 22.14 7.81 -11.59
N GLY A 77 21.43 6.69 -11.38
CA GLY A 77 21.28 6.11 -10.04
C GLY A 77 20.26 4.98 -9.93
N GLN A 78 19.88 4.65 -8.69
CA GLN A 78 18.81 3.70 -8.37
C GLN A 78 17.47 4.43 -8.22
N LYS A 79 17.16 5.31 -9.18
CA LYS A 79 15.95 6.13 -9.21
C LYS A 79 15.00 5.65 -10.29
N TYR A 80 13.71 5.75 -10.00
CA TYR A 80 12.61 5.34 -10.85
C TYR A 80 11.53 6.41 -10.83
N LYS A 81 10.86 6.62 -11.95
CA LYS A 81 9.67 7.45 -12.03
C LYS A 81 8.46 6.57 -12.29
N ASN A 82 7.43 6.69 -11.48
CA ASN A 82 6.15 6.03 -11.73
C ASN A 82 5.48 6.70 -12.96
N LYS A 83 5.11 5.90 -13.96
CA LYS A 83 4.51 6.35 -15.23
C LYS A 83 3.12 6.96 -15.02
N ASN A 84 2.38 6.46 -14.05
CA ASN A 84 1.00 6.83 -13.79
C ASN A 84 0.88 8.05 -12.89
N THR A 85 1.71 8.13 -11.84
CA THR A 85 1.60 9.16 -10.80
C THR A 85 2.63 10.29 -10.91
N ASN A 86 3.67 10.10 -11.74
CA ASN A 86 4.86 10.94 -11.84
C ASN A 86 5.69 11.04 -10.54
N GLU A 87 5.45 10.17 -9.55
CA GLU A 87 6.25 10.12 -8.33
C GLU A 87 7.67 9.64 -8.62
N ILE A 88 8.65 10.23 -7.91
CA ILE A 88 10.05 9.83 -7.99
C ILE A 88 10.38 8.93 -6.82
N TRP A 89 10.90 7.75 -7.14
CA TRP A 89 11.23 6.67 -6.23
C TRP A 89 12.73 6.44 -6.26
N GLU A 90 13.35 6.31 -5.09
CA GLU A 90 14.76 6.01 -4.95
C GLU A 90 14.97 4.82 -4.03
N LYS A 91 15.80 3.87 -4.45
CA LYS A 91 16.19 2.76 -3.59
C LYS A 91 17.07 3.29 -2.46
N SER A 92 16.66 3.04 -1.23
CA SER A 92 17.43 3.40 -0.05
C SER A 92 18.78 2.68 -0.06
N ARG A 93 19.82 3.38 0.39
CA ARG A 93 21.17 2.81 0.61
C ARG A 93 21.30 2.14 1.98
N THR A 94 20.30 2.32 2.84
CA THR A 94 20.25 1.74 4.17
C THR A 94 18.96 0.94 4.37
N SER A 95 19.01 -0.02 5.29
CA SER A 95 17.92 -0.94 5.62
C SER A 95 17.66 -0.89 7.13
N HIS A 96 16.89 0.10 7.57
CA HIS A 96 16.65 0.33 9.01
C HIS A 96 15.30 -0.20 9.47
N SER A 97 14.31 -0.24 8.59
CA SER A 97 12.92 -0.59 8.88
C SER A 97 12.45 -1.83 8.14
N ASP A 98 13.09 -2.18 7.03
CA ASP A 98 12.82 -3.40 6.26
C ASP A 98 14.13 -4.10 5.91
N LYS A 99 14.20 -5.41 6.21
CA LYS A 99 15.39 -6.26 6.02
C LYS A 99 15.80 -6.43 4.54
N ASN A 100 14.86 -6.32 3.61
CA ASN A 100 15.10 -6.40 2.16
C ASN A 100 15.41 -5.01 1.56
N GLY A 101 15.52 -3.99 2.41
CA GLY A 101 15.76 -2.60 2.05
C GLY A 101 14.47 -1.81 1.88
N GLU A 102 14.61 -0.54 1.50
CA GLU A 102 13.50 0.41 1.49
C GLU A 102 13.46 1.18 0.16
N TRP A 103 12.26 1.60 -0.23
CA TRP A 103 12.04 2.67 -1.20
C TRP A 103 11.80 3.99 -0.48
N LYS A 104 12.34 5.07 -1.06
CA LYS A 104 12.05 6.45 -0.66
C LYS A 104 11.29 7.11 -1.79
N VAL A 105 10.10 7.63 -1.49
CA VAL A 105 9.24 8.30 -2.46
C VAL A 105 9.21 9.78 -2.15
N GLY A 106 9.52 10.61 -3.14
CA GLY A 106 9.46 12.06 -2.98
C GLY A 106 8.04 12.60 -3.05
N LEU A 107 7.82 13.72 -2.37
CA LEU A 107 6.52 14.38 -2.32
C LEU A 107 6.41 15.42 -3.45
N ASN A 108 5.17 15.63 -3.95
CA ASN A 108 4.86 16.63 -4.98
C ASN A 108 5.69 16.50 -6.27
N GLY A 109 6.00 15.25 -6.68
CA GLY A 109 6.76 14.96 -7.90
C GLY A 109 8.24 15.34 -7.85
N ARG A 110 8.76 15.67 -6.68
CA ARG A 110 10.18 15.97 -6.46
C ARG A 110 10.94 14.71 -6.06
N ASP A 111 12.27 14.80 -6.09
CA ASP A 111 13.14 13.78 -5.50
C ASP A 111 12.85 13.61 -3.98
N PRO A 112 12.98 12.39 -3.44
CA PRO A 112 12.92 12.17 -2.00
C PRO A 112 14.08 12.87 -1.29
N ILE A 113 13.77 13.67 -0.28
CA ILE A 113 14.76 14.29 0.62
C ILE A 113 14.44 13.93 2.07
N ASP A 114 15.43 14.04 2.97
CA ASP A 114 15.29 13.51 4.34
C ASP A 114 14.10 14.04 5.12
N THR A 115 13.76 15.31 4.93
CA THR A 115 12.64 15.96 5.60
C THR A 115 11.30 15.77 4.88
N LYS A 116 11.30 15.36 3.61
CA LYS A 116 10.10 15.26 2.76
C LYS A 116 10.17 14.01 1.89
N LYS A 117 9.72 12.89 2.47
CA LYS A 117 9.69 11.58 1.81
C LYS A 117 8.71 10.61 2.47
N ILE A 118 8.32 9.60 1.72
CA ILE A 118 7.59 8.44 2.22
C ILE A 118 8.55 7.25 2.19
N THR A 119 8.57 6.44 3.24
CA THR A 119 9.38 5.21 3.29
C THR A 119 8.47 4.00 3.10
N ILE A 120 8.88 3.10 2.21
CA ILE A 120 8.15 1.89 1.86
C ILE A 120 9.09 0.69 1.96
N GLY A 121 8.61 -0.41 2.53
CA GLY A 121 9.35 -1.66 2.62
C GLY A 121 9.50 -2.32 1.24
N ARG A 122 10.69 -2.87 0.96
CA ARG A 122 10.91 -3.64 -0.28
C ARG A 122 10.45 -5.09 -0.17
N SER A 123 10.20 -5.59 1.05
CA SER A 123 9.76 -6.97 1.23
C SER A 123 8.33 -7.20 0.74
N ASP A 124 7.44 -6.25 1.00
CA ASP A 124 6.00 -6.39 0.81
C ASP A 124 5.34 -5.15 0.16
N GLY A 125 6.08 -4.07 -0.07
CA GLY A 125 5.53 -2.80 -0.58
C GLY A 125 4.74 -2.01 0.47
N LYS A 126 4.86 -2.34 1.75
CA LYS A 126 4.14 -1.68 2.83
C LYS A 126 4.66 -0.27 3.08
N VAL A 127 3.76 0.69 3.22
CA VAL A 127 4.06 2.06 3.64
C VAL A 127 4.43 2.05 5.11
N ILE A 128 5.67 2.42 5.41
CA ILE A 128 6.24 2.36 6.77
C ILE A 128 6.01 3.69 7.49
N LYS A 129 6.35 4.82 6.85
CA LYS A 129 6.24 6.14 7.46
C LYS A 129 6.24 7.29 6.47
N PHE A 130 5.77 8.43 6.95
CA PHE A 130 5.78 9.71 6.27
C PHE A 130 6.71 10.69 7.00
N ASN A 131 7.52 11.42 6.24
CA ASN A 131 8.33 12.53 6.72
C ASN A 131 7.87 13.79 5.98
N GLY A 132 7.40 14.80 6.72
CA GLY A 132 7.03 16.11 6.17
C GLY A 132 5.80 16.10 5.24
N LYS A 133 4.81 15.25 5.54
CA LYS A 133 3.47 15.27 4.94
C LYS A 133 2.67 16.45 5.50
#